data_AF-A0A6N7AR23-F1
#
_entry.id   AF-A0A6N7AR23-F1
#
_cell.length_a   1.000
_cell.length_b   1.000
_cell.length_c   1.000
_cell.angle_alpha   90.00
_cell.angle_beta   90.00
_cell.angle_gamma   90.00
#
_symmetry.space_group_name_H-M   'P 1'
#
loop_
_entity.id
_entity.type
_entity.pdbx_description
1 polymer ?
#
loop_
_entity_poly.entity_id
_entity_poly.type
_entity_poly.pdbx_seq_one_letter_code
_entity_poly.pdbx_strand_id
1 'polypeptide(L)'
;MLKDVDMENKLNNMTVEELKSELRRLKDNLCDIEDMHSFTFSKTSAHIGSEKAQNMQIEFEEECSMLNERIAEIEKELKKKAEEI
;
A
#
# COMPACT_ATOMS: atom_id res chain seq x y z
N MET A 1 14.87 -10.03 5.49
CA MET A 1 15.11 -11.12 6.46
C MET A 1 14.69 -10.77 7.89
N LEU A 2 15.15 -9.69 8.54
CA LEU A 2 14.64 -9.31 9.88
C LEU A 2 13.33 -8.50 9.86
N LYS A 3 13.00 -7.82 8.75
CA LYS A 3 11.77 -7.01 8.62
C LYS A 3 10.51 -7.86 8.40
N ASP A 4 10.65 -8.97 7.69
CA ASP A 4 9.52 -9.81 7.25
C ASP A 4 8.90 -10.58 8.44
N VAL A 5 9.73 -11.03 9.37
CA VAL A 5 9.31 -11.79 10.56
C VAL A 5 8.52 -10.92 11.55
N ASP A 6 8.91 -9.65 11.74
CA ASP A 6 8.20 -8.72 12.63
C ASP A 6 6.81 -8.38 12.08
N MET A 7 6.73 -8.25 10.75
CA MET A 7 5.52 -7.89 10.04
C MET A 7 4.50 -9.04 9.99
N GLU A 8 4.96 -10.27 9.76
CA GLU A 8 4.12 -11.48 9.79
C GLU A 8 3.62 -11.79 11.21
N ASN A 9 4.48 -11.64 12.24
CA ASN A 9 4.08 -11.77 13.64
C ASN A 9 3.02 -10.74 14.04
N LYS A 10 3.14 -9.50 13.57
CA LYS A 10 2.14 -8.47 13.81
C LYS A 10 0.78 -8.84 13.22
N LEU A 11 0.75 -9.36 11.98
CA LEU A 11 -0.50 -9.78 11.32
C LEU A 11 -1.14 -10.98 11.99
N ASN A 12 -0.34 -11.99 12.37
CA ASN A 12 -0.83 -13.19 13.05
C ASN A 12 -1.57 -12.87 14.36
N ASN A 13 -1.10 -11.84 15.08
CA ASN A 13 -1.67 -11.39 16.35
C ASN A 13 -2.94 -10.53 16.21
N MET A 14 -3.26 -10.06 15.01
CA MET A 14 -4.48 -9.29 14.77
C MET A 14 -5.69 -10.21 14.61
N THR A 15 -6.82 -9.79 15.17
CA THR A 15 -8.12 -10.41 14.93
C THR A 15 -8.58 -10.21 13.48
N VAL A 16 -9.54 -11.02 13.03
CA VAL A 16 -10.13 -10.88 11.69
C VAL A 16 -10.71 -9.47 11.46
N GLU A 17 -11.34 -8.87 12.47
CA GLU A 17 -11.91 -7.52 12.37
C GLU A 17 -10.82 -6.44 12.31
N GLU A 18 -9.73 -6.59 13.08
CA GLU A 18 -8.58 -5.69 12.98
C GLU A 18 -7.90 -5.79 11.61
N LEU A 19 -7.74 -7.01 11.07
CA LEU A 19 -7.18 -7.23 9.73
C LEU A 19 -8.06 -6.60 8.65
N LYS A 20 -9.39 -6.73 8.74
CA LYS A 20 -10.32 -6.06 7.81
C LYS A 20 -10.24 -4.54 7.91
N SER A 21 -10.16 -4.01 9.14
CA SER A 21 -10.04 -2.57 9.36
C SER A 21 -8.73 -2.02 8.79
N GLU A 22 -7.63 -2.72 8.99
CA GLU A 22 -6.32 -2.35 8.45
C GLU A 22 -6.29 -2.48 6.92
N LEU A 23 -6.87 -3.54 6.36
CA LEU A 23 -7.04 -3.72 4.92
C LEU A 23 -7.79 -2.54 4.30
N ARG A 24 -8.90 -2.12 4.93
CA ARG A 24 -9.65 -0.96 4.48
C ARG A 24 -8.81 0.31 4.54
N ARG A 25 -8.11 0.55 5.65
CA ARG A 25 -7.23 1.71 5.82
C ARG A 25 -6.17 1.79 4.72
N LEU A 26 -5.53 0.67 4.39
CA LEU A 26 -4.51 0.62 3.34
C LEU A 26 -5.09 0.87 1.94
N LYS A 27 -6.28 0.33 1.65
CA LYS A 27 -6.99 0.58 0.38
C LYS A 27 -7.42 2.04 0.24
N ASP A 28 -7.96 2.63 1.31
CA ASP A 28 -8.33 4.05 1.35
C ASP A 28 -7.08 4.92 1.13
N ASN A 29 -5.97 4.61 1.81
CA ASN A 29 -4.69 5.31 1.62
C ASN A 29 -4.14 5.20 0.18
N LEU A 30 -4.21 4.01 -0.42
CA LEU A 30 -3.76 3.81 -1.81
C LEU A 30 -4.58 4.68 -2.77
N CYS A 31 -5.89 4.69 -2.62
CA CYS A 31 -6.78 5.55 -3.40
C CYS A 31 -6.41 7.04 -3.26
N ASP A 32 -6.19 7.51 -2.03
CA ASP A 32 -5.81 8.91 -1.79
C ASP A 32 -4.49 9.28 -2.48
N ILE A 33 -3.50 8.38 -2.48
CA ILE A 33 -2.20 8.58 -3.13
C ILE A 33 -2.34 8.59 -4.66
N GLU A 34 -3.10 7.65 -5.22
CA GLU A 34 -3.40 7.59 -6.66
C GLU A 34 -4.09 8.87 -7.15
N ASP A 35 -5.09 9.34 -6.41
CA ASP A 35 -5.82 10.58 -6.71
C ASP A 35 -4.92 11.81 -6.61
N MET A 36 -4.12 11.91 -5.54
CA MET A 36 -3.19 13.01 -5.33
C MET A 36 -2.11 13.06 -6.42
N HIS A 37 -1.54 11.91 -6.78
CA HIS A 37 -0.53 11.82 -7.82
C HIS A 37 -1.13 12.19 -9.17
N SER A 38 -2.28 11.61 -9.53
CA SER A 38 -2.99 11.94 -10.78
C SER A 38 -3.26 13.44 -10.90
N PHE A 39 -3.76 14.06 -9.83
CA PHE A 39 -4.01 15.50 -9.79
C PHE A 39 -2.72 16.31 -9.93
N THR A 40 -1.72 16.02 -9.11
CA THR A 40 -0.46 16.79 -9.05
C THR A 40 0.34 16.65 -10.34
N PHE A 41 0.51 15.43 -10.82
CA PHE A 41 1.24 15.13 -12.05
C PHE A 41 0.57 15.81 -13.25
N SER A 42 -0.75 15.73 -13.37
CA SER A 42 -1.49 16.39 -14.45
C SER A 42 -1.35 17.91 -14.46
N LYS A 43 -1.20 18.54 -13.28
CA LYS A 43 -1.08 19.99 -13.15
C LYS A 43 0.34 20.52 -13.28
N THR A 44 1.35 19.71 -12.93
CA THR A 44 2.72 20.20 -12.75
C THR A 44 3.72 19.59 -13.72
N SER A 45 3.47 18.39 -14.27
CA SER A 45 4.41 17.67 -15.15
C SER A 45 4.86 18.48 -16.36
N ALA A 46 3.96 19.26 -16.98
CA ALA A 46 4.26 20.11 -18.13
C ALA A 46 5.13 21.34 -17.78
N HIS A 47 5.33 21.63 -16.50
CA HIS A 47 6.04 22.82 -16.00
C HIS A 47 7.29 22.46 -15.19
N ILE A 48 7.47 21.18 -14.85
CA ILE A 48 8.67 20.65 -14.21
C ILE A 48 9.56 19.97 -15.26
N GLY A 49 10.88 20.00 -15.03
CA GLY A 49 11.83 19.32 -15.91
C GLY A 49 11.61 17.81 -15.93
N SER A 50 12.02 17.15 -17.02
CA SER A 50 11.80 15.72 -17.25
C SER A 50 12.32 14.83 -16.12
N GLU A 51 13.49 15.17 -15.56
CA GLU A 51 14.07 14.45 -14.43
C GLU A 51 13.18 14.52 -13.17
N LYS A 52 12.59 15.70 -12.88
CA LYS A 52 11.69 15.87 -11.73
C LYS A 52 10.38 15.13 -11.92
N ALA A 53 9.83 15.14 -13.14
CA ALA A 53 8.64 14.36 -13.46
C ALA A 53 8.90 12.85 -13.32
N GLN A 54 10.06 12.38 -13.76
CA GLN A 54 10.46 10.97 -13.61
C GLN A 54 10.63 10.58 -12.14
N ASN A 55 11.31 11.39 -11.34
CA ASN A 55 11.49 11.10 -9.92
C ASN A 55 10.14 11.04 -9.17
N MET A 56 9.22 11.98 -9.46
CA MET A 56 7.86 11.95 -8.90
C MET A 56 7.10 10.67 -9.26
N GLN A 57 7.23 10.21 -10.50
CA GLN A 57 6.62 8.95 -10.95
C GLN A 57 7.23 7.74 -10.23
N ILE A 58 8.56 7.69 -10.08
CA ILE A 58 9.25 6.60 -9.39
C ILE A 58 8.83 6.53 -7.92
N GLU A 59 8.81 7.67 -7.21
CA GLU A 59 8.38 7.75 -5.81
C GLU A 59 6.93 7.26 -5.64
N PHE A 60 6.04 7.66 -6.55
CA PHE A 60 4.66 7.20 -6.57
C PHE A 60 4.54 5.69 -6.78
N GLU A 61 5.28 5.13 -7.74
CA GLU A 61 5.28 3.70 -8.04
C GLU A 61 5.83 2.87 -6.87
N GLU A 62 6.90 3.34 -6.22
CA GLU A 62 7.47 2.70 -5.03
C GLU A 62 6.47 2.69 -3.87
N GLU A 63 5.78 3.80 -3.60
CA GLU A 63 4.79 3.90 -2.54
C GLU A 63 3.58 2.98 -2.81
N CYS A 64 3.09 2.98 -4.05
CA CYS A 64 2.01 2.07 -4.46
C CYS A 64 2.44 0.60 -4.35
N SER A 65 3.67 0.25 -4.71
CA SER A 65 4.18 -1.13 -4.57
C SER A 65 4.18 -1.58 -3.12
N MET A 66 4.69 -0.74 -2.20
CA MET A 66 4.73 -1.06 -0.77
C MET A 66 3.32 -1.26 -0.18
N LEU A 67 2.37 -0.41 -0.55
CA LEU A 67 0.98 -0.55 -0.10
C LEU A 67 0.31 -1.81 -0.65
N ASN A 68 0.52 -2.10 -1.93
CA ASN A 68 -0.03 -3.31 -2.57
C ASN A 68 0.55 -4.60 -1.99
N GLU A 69 1.86 -4.64 -1.73
CA GLU A 69 2.50 -5.76 -1.03
C GLU A 69 1.85 -5.98 0.35
N ARG A 70 1.68 -4.90 1.10
CA ARG A 70 1.07 -4.96 2.44
C ARG A 70 -0.40 -5.41 2.40
N ILE A 71 -1.17 -4.93 1.43
CA ILE A 71 -2.55 -5.34 1.18
C ILE A 71 -2.59 -6.85 0.89
N ALA A 72 -1.71 -7.34 0.01
CA ALA A 72 -1.66 -8.76 -0.36
C ALA A 72 -1.31 -9.67 0.84
N GLU A 73 -0.41 -9.23 1.72
CA GLU A 73 -0.09 -9.96 2.96
C GLU A 73 -1.32 -10.09 3.89
N ILE A 74 -2.06 -8.98 4.08
CA ILE A 74 -3.26 -8.98 4.93
C ILE A 74 -4.36 -9.85 4.32
N GLU A 75 -4.56 -9.78 3.00
CA GLU A 75 -5.54 -10.61 2.30
C GLU A 75 -5.19 -12.10 2.42
N LYS A 76 -3.90 -12.45 2.33
CA LYS A 76 -3.42 -13.81 2.54
C LYS A 76 -3.69 -14.30 3.96
N GLU A 77 -3.42 -13.47 4.98
CA GLU A 77 -3.67 -13.84 6.37
C GLU A 77 -5.17 -13.96 6.67
N LEU A 78 -6.00 -13.06 6.15
CA LEU A 78 -7.45 -13.17 6.25
C LEU A 78 -7.99 -14.46 5.62
N LYS A 79 -7.45 -14.84 4.46
CA LYS A 79 -7.81 -16.11 3.80
C LYS A 79 -7.43 -17.31 4.65
N LYS A 80 -6.20 -17.33 5.20
CA LYS A 80 -5.72 -18.40 6.07
C LYS A 80 -6.62 -18.54 7.31
N LYS A 81 -6.95 -17.44 7.99
CA LYS A 81 -7.86 -17.46 9.15
C LYS A 81 -9.27 -17.91 8.80
N ALA A 82 -9.74 -17.68 7.57
CA ALA A 82 -11.05 -18.15 7.11
C ALA A 82 -11.07 -19.66 6.81
N GLU A 83 -9.93 -20.25 6.44
CA GLU A 83 -9.77 -21.69 6.18
C GLU A 83 -9.53 -22.51 7.46
N GLU A 84 -9.14 -21.85 8.56
CA GLU A 84 -8.91 -22.46 9.89
C GLU A 84 -10.18 -22.54 10.77
N ILE A 85 -11.32 -21.99 10.31
CA ILE A 85 -12.64 -22.01 10.98
C ILE A 85 -13.54 -23.05 10.31
#